data_AF-A0AA91EC58-F1
#
_entry.id   AF-A0AA91EC58-F1
#
_cell.length_a   1.000
_cell.length_b   1.000
_cell.length_c   1.000
_cell.angle_alpha   90.00
_cell.angle_beta   90.00
_cell.angle_gamma   90.00
#
_symmetry.space_group_name_H-M   'P 1'
#
loop_
_entity.id
_entity.type
_entity.pdbx_description
1 polymer ?
#
loop_
_entity_poly.entity_id
_entity_poly.type
_entity_poly.pdbx_seq_one_letter_code
_entity_poly.pdbx_strand_id
1 'polypeptide(L)'
;MQYDLTFITNIPAFYKVNLFNRLNEFLKIKVIFISKTSEIRSDDFYGRELAFDHIFLSSTPYENRNKLQVLLFLAGGVIKN
;
A
#
# COMPACT_ATOMS: atom_id res chain seq x y z
N MET A 1 -4.30 -14.78 -10.31
CA MET A 1 -5.65 -14.16 -10.28
C MET A 1 -5.53 -12.79 -10.90
N GLN A 2 -6.44 -12.37 -11.78
CA GLN A 2 -6.37 -11.06 -12.43
C GLN A 2 -7.02 -9.99 -11.52
N TYR A 3 -6.42 -8.80 -11.45
CA TYR A 3 -6.99 -7.62 -10.83
C TYR A 3 -7.39 -6.62 -11.92
N ASP A 4 -8.46 -5.87 -11.68
CA ASP A 4 -8.89 -4.81 -12.59
C ASP A 4 -7.94 -3.60 -12.48
N LEU A 5 -7.49 -3.29 -11.26
CA LEU A 5 -6.56 -2.20 -10.99
C LEU A 5 -5.53 -2.60 -9.94
N THR A 6 -4.28 -2.16 -10.14
CA THR A 6 -3.21 -2.24 -9.14
C THR A 6 -2.68 -0.85 -8.84
N PHE A 7 -2.68 -0.48 -7.56
CA PHE A 7 -2.15 0.78 -7.07
C PHE A 7 -0.82 0.57 -6.35
N ILE A 8 0.13 1.47 -6.55
CA ILE A 8 1.35 1.56 -5.75
C ILE A 8 1.34 2.92 -5.06
N THR A 9 1.46 2.95 -3.73
CA THR A 9 1.39 4.21 -2.97
C THR A 9 2.22 4.17 -1.70
N ASN A 10 2.49 5.34 -1.12
CA ASN A 10 3.49 5.47 -0.05
C ASN A 10 3.08 4.78 1.26
N ILE A 11 1.96 5.21 1.84
CA ILE A 11 1.44 4.77 3.13
C ILE A 11 -0.11 4.67 3.10
N PRO A 12 -0.75 3.91 4.00
CA PRO A 12 -2.19 3.75 4.08
C PRO A 12 -2.86 4.96 4.74
N ALA A 13 -2.79 6.11 4.09
CA ALA A 13 -3.48 7.32 4.52
C ALA A 13 -5.00 7.12 4.56
N PHE A 14 -5.68 7.60 5.62
CA PHE A 14 -7.12 7.36 5.82
C PHE A 14 -7.99 7.65 4.59
N TYR A 15 -7.72 8.72 3.85
CA TYR A 15 -8.48 9.09 2.65
C TYR A 15 -8.26 8.12 1.49
N LYS A 16 -7.05 7.57 1.34
CA LYS A 16 -6.74 6.54 0.34
C LYS A 16 -7.42 5.23 0.72
N VAL A 17 -7.37 4.86 2.00
CA VAL A 17 -8.05 3.66 2.50
C VAL A 17 -9.55 3.74 2.23
N ASN A 18 -10.18 4.90 2.45
CA ASN A 18 -11.60 5.10 2.11
C ASN A 18 -11.88 4.94 0.63
N LEU A 19 -11.06 5.58 -0.20
CA LEU A 19 -11.21 5.51 -1.66
C LEU A 19 -11.07 4.06 -2.13
N PHE A 20 -10.05 3.35 -1.67
CA PHE A 20 -9.78 1.97 -2.07
C PHE A 20 -10.84 1.00 -1.52
N ASN A 21 -11.32 1.17 -0.29
CA ASN A 21 -12.44 0.39 0.23
C ASN A 21 -13.67 0.54 -0.66
N ARG A 22 -14.03 1.79 -1.00
CA ARG A 22 -15.19 2.06 -1.86
C ARG A 22 -14.99 1.54 -3.28
N LEU A 23 -13.78 1.62 -3.84
CA LEU A 23 -13.47 1.07 -5.16
C LEU A 23 -13.55 -0.46 -5.17
N ASN A 24 -13.11 -1.12 -4.09
CA ASN A 24 -13.10 -2.57 -3.97
C ASN A 24 -14.50 -3.20 -3.98
N GLU A 25 -15.54 -2.41 -3.68
CA GLU A 25 -16.94 -2.83 -3.82
C GLU A 25 -17.37 -3.01 -5.28
N PHE A 26 -16.67 -2.39 -6.23
CA PHE A 26 -17.01 -2.40 -7.66
C PHE A 26 -15.94 -3.08 -8.54
N LEU A 27 -14.68 -3.08 -8.09
CA LEU A 27 -13.52 -3.54 -8.85
C LEU A 27 -12.66 -4.44 -7.97
N LYS A 28 -12.08 -5.48 -8.55
CA LYS A 28 -11.07 -6.29 -7.86
C LYS A 28 -9.74 -5.56 -7.91
N ILE A 29 -9.39 -4.88 -6.82
CA ILE A 29 -8.17 -4.07 -6.74
C ILE A 29 -7.07 -4.73 -5.90
N LYS A 30 -5.80 -4.41 -6.22
CA LYS A 30 -4.63 -4.69 -5.38
C LYS A 30 -3.94 -3.38 -5.02
N VAL A 31 -3.57 -3.19 -3.76
CA VAL A 31 -2.87 -1.98 -3.30
C VAL A 31 -1.54 -2.33 -2.65
N ILE A 32 -0.46 -1.78 -3.19
CA ILE A 32 0.89 -2.01 -2.73
C ILE A 32 1.35 -0.74 -2.01
N PHE A 33 1.40 -0.83 -0.68
CA PHE A 33 1.94 0.24 0.14
C PHE A 33 3.45 0.09 0.27
N ILE A 34 4.19 1.16 0.06
CA ILE A 34 5.65 1.15 0.23
C ILE A 34 6.00 0.92 1.70
N SER A 35 5.23 1.50 2.63
CA SER A 35 5.45 1.36 4.07
C SER A 35 4.15 1.39 4.85
N LYS A 36 4.13 0.77 6.04
CA LYS A 36 2.94 0.76 6.91
C LYS A 36 2.73 2.08 7.64
N THR A 37 3.82 2.74 8.05
CA THR A 37 3.81 3.95 8.87
C THR A 37 4.71 5.04 8.27
N SER A 38 4.72 6.21 8.89
CA SER A 38 5.52 7.38 8.56
C SER A 38 5.82 8.13 9.85
N GLU A 39 7.06 8.61 10.02
CA GLU A 39 7.49 9.33 11.24
C GLU A 39 6.89 10.72 11.35
N ILE A 40 6.55 11.32 10.21
CA ILE A 40 6.02 12.69 10.14
C ILE A 40 4.49 12.73 10.27
N ARG A 41 3.83 11.58 10.46
CA ARG A 41 2.37 11.48 10.57
C ARG A 41 1.99 10.91 11.92
N SER A 42 1.05 11.58 12.59
CA SER A 42 0.49 11.13 13.86
C SER A 42 -0.18 9.75 13.72
N ASP A 43 -0.22 8.98 14.81
CA ASP A 43 -0.81 7.63 14.82
C ASP A 43 -2.31 7.65 14.45
N ASP A 44 -3.01 8.77 14.68
CA ASP A 44 -4.40 9.02 14.26
C ASP A 44 -4.61 8.95 12.73
N PHE A 45 -3.52 8.93 11.96
CA PHE A 45 -3.57 8.80 10.50
C PHE A 45 -3.84 7.36 10.03
N TYR A 46 -3.78 6.39 10.96
CA TYR A 46 -3.89 4.96 10.73
C TYR A 46 -5.06 4.38 11.55
N GLY A 47 -5.58 3.21 11.18
CA GLY A 47 -6.62 2.51 11.97
C GLY A 47 -7.94 2.27 11.27
N ARG A 48 -8.01 2.50 9.95
CA ARG A 48 -9.14 2.02 9.15
C ARG A 48 -8.87 0.62 8.63
N GLU A 49 -9.91 -0.21 8.64
CA GLU A 49 -9.90 -1.52 8.05
C GLU A 49 -9.61 -1.43 6.55
N LEU A 50 -8.69 -2.28 6.08
CA LEU A 50 -8.30 -2.39 4.67
C LEU A 50 -9.11 -3.54 4.07
N ALA A 51 -10.24 -3.24 3.44
CA ALA A 51 -11.18 -4.23 2.91
C ALA A 51 -10.77 -4.82 1.55
N PHE A 52 -9.61 -4.41 1.04
CA PHE A 52 -9.07 -4.78 -0.27
C PHE A 52 -7.75 -5.55 -0.12
N ASP A 53 -7.36 -6.28 -1.16
CA ASP A 53 -6.10 -7.00 -1.20
C ASP A 53 -4.92 -6.00 -1.19
N HIS A 54 -3.99 -6.19 -0.25
CA HIS A 54 -2.88 -5.26 -0.06
C HIS A 54 -1.63 -5.93 0.48
N ILE A 55 -0.48 -5.30 0.21
CA ILE A 55 0.80 -5.65 0.81
C ILE A 55 1.54 -4.41 1.26
N PHE A 56 2.44 -4.58 2.23
CA PHE A 56 3.40 -3.56 2.65
C PHE A 56 4.81 -4.01 2.25
N LEU A 57 5.54 -3.17 1.51
CA LEU A 57 6.89 -3.50 1.06
C LEU A 57 7.96 -3.31 2.14
N SER A 58 7.67 -2.46 3.13
CA SER A 58 8.54 -2.22 4.28
C SER A 58 7.73 -2.10 5.55
N SER A 59 8.27 -2.66 6.64
CA SER A 59 7.81 -2.45 8.01
C SER A 59 8.41 -1.19 8.65
N THR A 60 9.46 -0.60 8.06
CA THR A 60 10.02 0.66 8.53
C THR A 60 9.11 1.83 8.18
N PRO A 61 9.18 2.96 8.92
CA PRO A 61 8.56 4.20 8.48
C PRO A 61 8.99 4.57 7.06
N TYR A 62 8.08 5.19 6.31
CA TYR A 62 8.28 5.52 4.90
C TYR A 62 9.56 6.32 4.65
N GLU A 63 9.89 7.23 5.54
CA GLU A 63 11.07 8.10 5.46
C GLU A 63 12.38 7.32 5.60
N ASN A 64 12.37 6.27 6.43
CA ASN A 64 13.53 5.46 6.79
C ASN A 64 13.65 4.17 5.98
N ARG A 65 12.79 3.98 4.97
CA ARG A 65 12.80 2.79 4.12
C ARG A 65 14.09 2.65 3.33
N ASN A 66 14.50 1.41 3.09
CA ASN A 66 15.57 1.12 2.14
C ASN A 66 15.05 1.27 0.70
N LYS A 67 15.44 2.36 0.03
CA LYS A 67 14.98 2.68 -1.33
C LYS A 67 15.38 1.62 -2.37
N LEU A 68 16.56 1.01 -2.23
CA LEU A 68 17.04 -0.01 -3.16
C LEU A 68 16.25 -1.32 -3.00
N GLN A 69 15.97 -1.73 -1.76
CA GLN A 69 15.12 -2.89 -1.51
C GLN A 69 13.71 -2.71 -2.08
N VAL A 70 13.10 -1.53 -1.88
CA VAL A 70 11.79 -1.22 -2.46
C VAL A 70 11.84 -1.28 -3.99
N LEU A 71 12.87 -0.71 -4.61
CA LEU A 71 13.06 -0.77 -6.06
C LEU A 71 13.16 -2.21 -6.56
N LEU A 72 13.98 -3.04 -5.91
CA LEU A 72 14.16 -4.45 -6.27
C LEU A 72 12.85 -5.24 -6.12
N PHE A 73 12.07 -4.96 -5.06
CA PHE A 73 10.78 -5.62 -4.86
C PHE A 73 9.76 -5.22 -5.93
N LEU A 74 9.71 -3.93 -6.30
CA LEU A 74 8.85 -3.47 -7.38
C LEU A 74 9.26 -4.04 -8.74
N ALA A 75 10.57 -4.10 -9.02
CA ALA A 75 11.10 -4.60 -10.28
C ALA A 75 11.02 -6.13 -10.41
N GLY A 76 11.15 -6.88 -9.31
CA GLY A 76 11.27 -8.34 -9.32
C GLY A 76 10.12 -9.11 -8.67
N GLY A 77 9.46 -8.55 -7.64
CA GLY A 77 8.50 -9.23 -6.78
C GLY A 77 7.03 -8.92 -7.05
N VAL A 78 6.72 -7.74 -7.60
CA VAL A 78 5.33 -7.33 -7.90
C VAL A 78 4.88 -7.73 -9.30
N ILE A 79 5.81 -7.79 -10.26
CA ILE A 79 5.49 -8.05 -11.69
C ILE A 79 5.31 -9.55 -11.98
N LYS A 80 5.59 -10.45 -11.01
CA LYS A 80 5.55 -11.91 -11.19
C LYS A 80 4.31 -12.64 -10.66
N ASN A 81 3.35 -11.97 -10.02
CA ASN A 81 2.17 -12.60 -9.40
C ASN A 81 0.84 -12.02 -9.85
#